data_AF-A0A0M4J7D0-F1
#
_entry.id   AF-A0A0M4J7D0-F1
#
_cell.length_a   1.000
_cell.length_b   1.000
_cell.length_c   1.000
_cell.angle_alpha   90.00
_cell.angle_beta   90.00
_cell.angle_gamma   90.00
#
_symmetry.space_group_name_H-M   'P 1'
#
loop_
_entity.id
_entity.type
_entity.pdbx_description
1 polymer ?
#
loop_
_entity_poly.entity_id
_entity_poly.type
_entity_poly.pdbx_seq_one_letter_code
_entity_poly.pdbx_strand_id
1 'polypeptide(L)'
;AFMMPLWLPLDTQASPTYELLLGVQVPCCWICSETSVLLDCAMLALMLQAAAELAVLNDRLSAVGPGQRRAADDKRDLQANDHMFSGLVDNINHHQIIITYMHLLETLLSRGISVLLICNTISICFHIVATVALLQEDIEPVGMTKMVLGSTLYAYQTAILCLLGQRITTQSERLPVSAFSCDWPSADGRFRKLLMVFCLRSSQALIIRVCGLYSLSRETLLQVLKAAYTLFNFVYQTVGEEEPLN
;
A
#
# COMPACT_ATOMS: atom_id res chain seq x y z
N ALA A 1 16.68 30.76 -13.39
CA ALA A 1 15.25 30.56 -13.04
C ALA A 1 15.20 29.98 -11.64
N PHE A 2 14.44 30.59 -10.72
CA PHE A 2 14.27 30.09 -9.35
C PHE A 2 13.56 28.74 -9.37
N MET A 3 13.88 27.86 -8.42
CA MET A 3 13.26 26.52 -8.33
C MET A 3 11.79 26.59 -7.90
N MET A 4 11.39 27.67 -7.22
CA MET A 4 10.00 27.99 -6.86
C MET A 4 9.78 29.50 -7.12
N PRO A 5 8.81 29.91 -7.95
CA PRO A 5 8.48 31.32 -8.11
C PRO A 5 7.75 31.82 -6.84
N LEU A 6 8.51 32.30 -5.85
CA LEU A 6 7.96 32.89 -4.63
C LEU A 6 7.92 34.41 -4.78
N TRP A 7 6.73 35.01 -4.67
CA TRP A 7 6.60 36.46 -4.65
C TRP A 7 7.11 37.00 -3.31
N LEU A 8 8.21 37.74 -3.35
CA LEU A 8 8.82 38.41 -2.19
C LEU A 8 8.83 39.92 -2.42
N PRO A 9 8.59 40.74 -1.38
CA PRO A 9 8.67 42.20 -1.45
C PRO A 9 10.11 42.73 -1.62
N LEU A 10 11.10 41.84 -1.72
CA LEU A 10 12.52 42.16 -1.90
C LEU A 10 12.92 41.92 -3.35
N ASP A 11 13.86 42.73 -3.86
CA ASP A 11 14.33 42.65 -5.24
C ASP A 11 15.10 41.33 -5.46
N THR A 12 14.41 40.33 -6.02
CA THR A 12 14.90 38.94 -6.14
C THR A 12 16.02 38.77 -7.16
N GLN A 13 16.28 39.79 -7.98
CA GLN A 13 17.32 39.81 -9.03
C GLN A 13 18.58 40.57 -8.59
N ALA A 14 18.61 41.17 -7.40
CA ALA A 14 19.77 41.90 -6.89
C ALA A 14 20.68 41.02 -6.02
N SER A 15 22.00 41.09 -6.23
CA SER A 15 22.99 40.54 -5.28
C SER A 15 23.06 41.45 -4.05
N PRO A 16 23.06 40.93 -2.81
CA PRO A 16 23.25 39.53 -2.38
C PRO A 16 21.96 38.72 -2.11
N THR A 17 20.78 39.31 -2.29
CA THR A 17 19.48 38.69 -1.97
C THR A 17 19.23 37.39 -2.75
N TYR A 18 19.63 37.36 -4.03
CA TYR A 18 19.52 36.18 -4.89
C TYR A 18 20.32 34.97 -4.38
N GLU A 19 21.60 35.18 -4.02
CA GLU A 19 22.49 34.12 -3.54
C GLU A 19 22.02 33.55 -2.21
N LEU A 20 21.53 34.41 -1.32
CA LEU A 20 20.97 33.99 -0.03
C LEU A 20 19.66 33.20 -0.20
N LEU A 21 18.78 33.63 -1.11
CA LEU A 21 17.55 32.89 -1.43
C LEU A 21 17.85 31.52 -2.02
N LEU A 22 18.80 31.39 -2.94
CA LEU A 22 19.24 30.11 -3.47
C LEU A 22 19.85 29.21 -2.37
N GLY A 23 20.69 29.80 -1.51
CA GLY A 23 21.32 29.10 -0.40
C GLY A 23 20.34 28.51 0.62
N VAL A 24 19.12 29.07 0.72
CA VAL A 24 18.04 28.55 1.57
C VAL A 24 17.11 27.61 0.79
N GLN A 25 16.68 28.01 -0.41
CA GLN A 25 15.67 27.27 -1.16
C GLN A 25 16.13 25.87 -1.60
N VAL A 26 17.39 25.73 -2.06
CA VAL A 26 17.89 24.45 -2.54
C VAL A 26 17.95 23.39 -1.42
N PRO A 27 18.54 23.67 -0.24
CA PRO A 27 18.49 22.76 0.89
C PRO A 27 17.08 22.47 1.37
N CYS A 28 16.20 23.48 1.44
CA CYS A 28 14.81 23.28 1.85
C CYS A 28 14.08 22.32 0.91
N CYS A 29 14.18 22.52 -0.41
CA CYS A 29 13.56 21.62 -1.38
C CYS A 29 14.13 20.20 -1.30
N TRP A 30 15.45 20.06 -1.12
CA TRP A 30 16.09 18.76 -0.94
C TRP A 30 15.56 18.03 0.29
N ILE A 31 15.49 18.73 1.44
CA ILE A 31 14.96 18.17 2.68
C ILE A 31 13.48 17.79 2.50
N CYS A 32 12.67 18.63 1.88
CA CYS A 32 11.26 18.32 1.60
C CYS A 32 11.11 17.08 0.70
N SER A 33 11.89 16.95 -0.37
CA SER A 33 11.83 15.78 -1.25
C SER A 33 12.26 14.51 -0.51
N GLU A 34 13.38 14.54 0.20
CA GLU A 34 13.88 13.38 0.95
C GLU A 34 12.89 12.93 2.04
N THR A 35 12.32 13.88 2.79
CA THR A 35 11.31 13.55 3.82
C THR A 35 10.05 12.95 3.23
N SER A 36 9.60 13.41 2.05
CA SER A 36 8.44 12.82 1.37
C SER A 36 8.71 11.38 0.91
N VAL A 37 9.88 11.13 0.31
CA VAL A 37 10.29 9.79 -0.13
C VAL A 37 10.42 8.84 1.07
N LEU A 38 11.03 9.29 2.17
CA LEU A 38 11.15 8.51 3.39
C LEU A 38 9.78 8.16 3.98
N LEU A 39 8.84 9.10 3.96
CA LEU A 39 7.49 8.86 4.43
C LEU A 39 6.78 7.79 3.58
N ASP A 40 6.89 7.87 2.25
CA ASP A 40 6.31 6.89 1.34
C ASP A 40 6.94 5.50 1.53
N CYS A 41 8.27 5.42 1.65
CA CYS A 41 8.98 4.19 1.95
C CYS A 41 8.54 3.59 3.29
N ALA A 42 8.38 4.41 4.33
CA ALA A 42 7.91 3.95 5.63
C ALA A 42 6.49 3.40 5.56
N MET A 43 5.56 4.06 4.85
CA MET A 43 4.20 3.55 4.64
C MET A 43 4.20 2.20 3.93
N LEU A 44 4.97 2.06 2.86
CA LEU A 44 5.10 0.79 2.12
C LEU A 44 5.72 -0.31 2.99
N ALA A 45 6.75 0.00 3.78
CA ALA A 45 7.39 -0.94 4.68
C ALA A 45 6.43 -1.44 5.77
N LEU A 46 5.65 -0.54 6.38
CA LEU A 46 4.68 -0.91 7.41
C LEU A 46 3.56 -1.82 6.87
N MET A 47 3.05 -1.53 5.67
CA MET A 47 2.09 -2.41 5.00
C MET A 47 2.69 -3.75 4.58
N LEU A 48 3.93 -3.74 4.09
CA LEU A 48 4.65 -4.96 3.75
C LEU A 48 4.86 -5.84 4.99
N GLN A 49 5.21 -5.23 6.14
CA GLN A 49 5.32 -5.95 7.40
C GLN A 49 3.98 -6.58 7.81
N ALA A 50 2.86 -5.84 7.71
CA ALA A 50 1.52 -6.41 7.97
C ALA A 50 1.26 -7.65 7.09
N ALA A 51 1.55 -7.55 5.79
CA ALA A 51 1.37 -8.66 4.86
C ALA A 51 2.28 -9.85 5.20
N ALA A 52 3.52 -9.57 5.62
CA ALA A 52 4.49 -10.59 6.00
C ALA A 52 4.09 -11.32 7.28
N GLU A 53 3.66 -10.61 8.33
CA GLU A 53 3.21 -11.23 9.58
C GLU A 53 1.98 -12.10 9.37
N LEU A 54 1.03 -11.67 8.53
CA LEU A 54 -0.11 -12.50 8.15
C LEU A 54 0.33 -13.75 7.37
N ALA A 55 1.32 -13.63 6.48
CA ALA A 55 1.85 -14.78 5.74
C ALA A 55 2.55 -15.77 6.68
N VAL A 56 3.40 -15.28 7.59
CA VAL A 56 4.07 -16.10 8.62
C VAL A 56 3.04 -16.79 9.51
N LEU A 57 1.99 -16.09 9.92
CA LEU A 57 0.91 -16.68 10.72
C LEU A 57 0.18 -17.79 9.94
N ASN A 58 -0.13 -17.59 8.65
CA ASN A 58 -0.71 -18.62 7.80
C ASN A 58 0.17 -19.88 7.74
N ASP A 59 1.48 -19.70 7.51
CA ASP A 59 2.42 -20.81 7.44
C ASP A 59 2.53 -21.54 8.78
N ARG A 60 2.65 -20.80 9.90
CA ARG A 60 2.68 -21.39 11.25
C ARG A 60 1.41 -22.17 11.57
N LEU A 61 0.24 -21.66 11.22
CA LEU A 61 -1.04 -22.35 11.42
C LEU A 61 -1.09 -23.66 10.63
N SER A 62 -0.66 -23.64 9.36
CA SER A 62 -0.65 -24.84 8.52
C SER A 62 0.37 -25.89 8.97
N ALA A 63 1.46 -25.46 9.60
CA ALA A 63 2.52 -26.32 10.10
C ALA A 63 2.23 -26.91 11.49
N VAL A 64 1.14 -26.53 12.16
CA VAL A 64 0.76 -27.12 13.45
C VAL A 64 0.40 -28.60 13.23
N GLY A 65 1.25 -29.49 13.73
CA GLY A 65 1.01 -30.92 13.67
C GLY A 65 1.94 -31.68 14.61
N PRO A 66 1.60 -32.92 14.95
CA PRO A 66 2.51 -33.79 15.69
C PRO A 66 3.69 -34.09 14.76
N GLY A 67 4.91 -33.65 15.14
CA GLY A 67 6.13 -33.96 14.40
C GLY A 67 6.25 -35.47 14.10
N GLN A 68 6.90 -35.83 12.98
CA GLN A 68 6.97 -37.19 12.41
C GLN A 68 6.91 -38.30 13.47
N ARG A 69 5.74 -38.94 13.56
CA ARG A 69 5.38 -39.99 14.52
C ARG A 69 6.26 -41.23 14.38
N ARG A 70 6.83 -41.70 15.49
CA ARG A 70 7.10 -43.13 15.76
C ARG A 70 6.38 -43.50 17.06
N ALA A 71 5.66 -44.62 17.00
CA ALA A 71 4.54 -44.98 17.87
C ALA A 71 4.85 -45.16 19.37
N ALA A 72 3.75 -45.04 20.13
CA ALA A 72 3.41 -45.66 21.41
C ALA A 72 4.20 -45.22 22.64
N ASP A 73 3.82 -44.07 23.21
CA ASP A 73 3.90 -43.84 24.66
C ASP A 73 2.82 -42.82 25.03
N ASP A 74 1.90 -43.20 25.92
CA ASP A 74 0.75 -42.38 26.34
C ASP A 74 1.20 -41.01 26.87
N LYS A 75 2.37 -40.95 27.52
CA LYS A 75 2.98 -39.69 27.97
C LYS A 75 3.47 -38.80 26.82
N ARG A 76 3.92 -39.38 25.71
CA ARG A 76 4.37 -38.64 24.52
C ARG A 76 3.17 -38.06 23.75
N ASP A 77 2.03 -38.74 23.76
CA ASP A 77 0.79 -38.25 23.14
C ASP A 77 0.17 -37.07 23.92
N LEU A 78 0.20 -37.10 25.26
CA LEU A 78 -0.17 -35.92 26.07
C LEU A 78 0.75 -34.73 25.81
N GLN A 79 2.07 -34.94 25.80
CA GLN A 79 3.04 -33.86 25.55
C GLN A 79 2.90 -33.27 24.13
N ALA A 80 2.62 -34.10 23.12
CA ALA A 80 2.39 -33.65 21.75
C ALA A 80 1.12 -32.79 21.63
N ASN A 81 0.03 -33.20 22.31
CA ASN A 81 -1.21 -32.43 22.36
C ASN A 81 -1.03 -31.09 23.08
N ASP A 82 -0.31 -31.08 24.20
CA ASP A 82 0.00 -29.84 24.93
C ASP A 82 0.89 -28.90 24.09
N HIS A 83 1.84 -29.44 23.32
CA HIS A 83 2.65 -28.65 22.39
C HIS A 83 1.81 -28.05 21.24
N MET A 84 0.92 -28.84 20.63
CA MET A 84 -0.01 -28.34 19.61
C MET A 84 -0.93 -27.25 20.17
N PHE A 85 -1.46 -27.46 21.38
CA PHE A 85 -2.30 -26.48 22.07
C PHE A 85 -1.54 -25.19 22.36
N SER A 86 -0.32 -25.27 22.90
CA SER A 86 0.54 -24.11 23.14
C SER A 86 0.83 -23.36 21.83
N GLY A 87 1.17 -24.07 20.76
CA GLY A 87 1.43 -23.45 19.46
C GLY A 87 0.21 -22.72 18.89
N LEU A 88 -1.00 -23.28 19.08
CA LEU A 88 -2.23 -22.59 18.69
C LEU A 88 -2.49 -21.34 19.55
N VAL A 89 -2.24 -21.40 20.86
CA VAL A 89 -2.35 -20.23 21.75
C VAL A 89 -1.37 -19.12 21.34
N ASP A 90 -0.13 -19.48 21.01
CA ASP A 90 0.87 -18.52 20.52
C ASP A 90 0.46 -17.90 19.19
N ASN A 91 -0.08 -18.69 18.26
CA ASN A 91 -0.62 -18.19 16.99
C ASN A 91 -1.82 -17.26 17.20
N ILE A 92 -2.69 -17.54 18.18
CA ILE A 92 -3.83 -16.68 18.52
C ILE A 92 -3.34 -15.37 19.13
N ASN A 93 -2.37 -15.42 20.04
CA ASN A 93 -1.77 -14.21 20.61
C ASN A 93 -1.11 -13.36 19.52
N HIS A 94 -0.36 -14.00 18.60
CA HIS A 94 0.21 -13.31 17.45
C HIS A 94 -0.88 -12.68 16.56
N HIS A 95 -1.97 -13.39 16.29
CA HIS A 95 -3.11 -12.83 15.54
C HIS A 95 -3.72 -11.60 16.22
N GLN A 96 -3.84 -11.60 17.55
CA GLN A 96 -4.34 -10.44 18.31
C GLN A 96 -3.39 -9.24 18.22
N ILE A 97 -2.08 -9.49 18.24
CA ILE A 97 -1.07 -8.45 18.00
C ILE A 97 -1.22 -7.88 16.58
N ILE A 98 -1.39 -8.74 15.57
CA ILE A 98 -1.61 -8.31 14.18
C ILE A 98 -2.89 -7.48 14.05
N ILE A 99 -4.01 -7.87 14.68
CA ILE A 99 -5.24 -7.08 14.66
C ILE A 99 -4.99 -5.68 15.24
N THR A 100 -4.28 -5.60 16.36
CA THR A 100 -3.95 -4.32 17.01
C THR A 100 -3.03 -3.48 16.12
N TYR A 101 -2.01 -4.11 15.51
CA TYR A 101 -1.11 -3.48 14.56
C TYR A 101 -1.87 -2.94 13.33
N MET A 102 -2.81 -3.71 12.79
CA MET A 102 -3.65 -3.29 11.65
C MET A 102 -4.52 -2.08 11.98
N HIS A 103 -5.08 -2.02 13.20
CA HIS A 103 -5.86 -0.86 13.63
C HIS A 103 -4.98 0.40 13.78
N LEU A 104 -3.79 0.26 14.35
CA LEU A 104 -2.82 1.34 14.43
C LEU A 104 -2.37 1.78 13.02
N LEU A 105 -2.11 0.82 12.14
CA LEU A 105 -1.74 1.07 10.75
C LEU A 105 -2.82 1.85 10.02
N GLU A 106 -4.10 1.45 10.15
CA GLU A 106 -5.22 2.16 9.55
C GLU A 106 -5.33 3.60 10.06
N THR A 107 -5.23 3.82 11.37
CA THR A 107 -5.31 5.17 11.95
C THR A 107 -4.15 6.08 11.54
N LEU A 108 -2.93 5.55 11.47
CA LEU A 108 -1.73 6.29 11.05
C LEU A 108 -1.72 6.57 9.54
N LEU A 109 -2.01 5.55 8.73
CA LEU A 109 -1.85 5.64 7.28
C LEU A 109 -3.10 6.22 6.59
N SER A 110 -4.29 6.19 7.19
CA SER A 110 -5.52 6.66 6.53
C SER A 110 -5.39 8.09 6.02
N ARG A 111 -4.85 9.02 6.82
CA ARG A 111 -4.63 10.42 6.39
C ARG A 111 -3.53 10.53 5.34
N GLY A 112 -2.38 9.89 5.58
CA GLY A 112 -1.22 9.98 4.69
C GLY A 112 -1.50 9.40 3.30
N ILE A 113 -2.11 8.22 3.25
CA ILE A 113 -2.52 7.57 2.00
C ILE A 113 -3.60 8.38 1.28
N SER A 114 -4.56 8.99 2.00
CA SER A 114 -5.57 9.84 1.37
C SER A 114 -4.92 11.02 0.64
N VAL A 115 -4.00 11.72 1.30
CA VAL A 115 -3.26 12.85 0.71
C VAL A 115 -2.44 12.36 -0.48
N LEU A 116 -1.72 11.25 -0.33
CA LEU A 116 -0.91 10.67 -1.41
C LEU A 116 -1.75 10.35 -2.65
N LEU A 117 -2.91 9.69 -2.49
CA LEU A 117 -3.78 9.33 -3.60
C LEU A 117 -4.35 10.56 -4.32
N ILE A 118 -4.74 11.60 -3.57
CA ILE A 118 -5.22 12.86 -4.14
C ILE A 118 -4.10 13.55 -4.91
N CYS A 119 -2.91 13.69 -4.31
CA CYS A 119 -1.75 14.30 -4.95
C CYS A 119 -1.36 13.54 -6.22
N ASN A 120 -1.28 12.21 -6.19
CA ASN A 120 -0.97 11.40 -7.35
C ASN A 120 -2.02 11.56 -8.45
N THR A 121 -3.31 11.63 -8.09
CA THR A 121 -4.39 11.85 -9.07
C THR A 121 -4.23 13.21 -9.76
N ILE A 122 -4.00 14.29 -8.99
CA ILE A 122 -3.78 15.63 -9.55
C ILE A 122 -2.55 15.65 -10.46
N SER A 123 -1.44 15.05 -10.03
CA SER A 123 -0.21 14.98 -10.82
C SER A 123 -0.41 14.20 -12.12
N ILE A 124 -1.14 13.07 -12.09
CA ILE A 124 -1.49 12.30 -13.29
C ILE A 124 -2.33 13.17 -14.24
N CYS A 125 -3.36 13.86 -13.74
CA CYS A 125 -4.19 14.75 -14.55
C CYS A 125 -3.35 15.87 -15.21
N PHE A 126 -2.46 16.51 -14.45
CA PHE A 126 -1.58 17.56 -14.97
C PHE A 126 -0.65 17.03 -16.06
N HIS A 127 -0.03 15.88 -15.84
CA HIS A 127 0.85 15.24 -16.83
C HIS A 127 0.10 14.81 -18.08
N ILE A 128 -1.16 14.35 -17.97
CA ILE A 128 -2.02 14.03 -19.11
C ILE A 128 -2.26 15.29 -19.96
N VAL A 129 -2.71 16.38 -19.34
CA VAL A 129 -2.97 17.64 -20.05
C VAL A 129 -1.70 18.18 -20.70
N ALA A 130 -0.59 18.19 -19.98
CA ALA A 130 0.71 18.62 -20.51
C ALA A 130 1.18 17.74 -21.68
N THR A 131 0.95 16.43 -21.61
CA THR A 131 1.29 15.51 -22.71
C THR A 131 0.46 15.82 -23.96
N VAL A 132 -0.84 16.08 -23.81
CA VAL A 132 -1.72 16.44 -24.93
C VAL A 132 -1.32 17.79 -25.53
N ALA A 133 -1.01 18.79 -24.71
CA ALA A 133 -0.54 20.09 -25.21
C ALA A 133 0.77 19.96 -26.01
N LEU A 134 1.74 19.18 -25.51
CA LEU A 134 3.02 18.94 -26.19
C LEU A 134 2.90 18.08 -27.46
N LEU A 135 1.77 17.36 -27.63
CA LEU A 135 1.49 16.62 -28.86
C LEU A 135 1.03 17.54 -30.00
N GLN A 136 0.54 18.74 -29.69
CA GLN A 136 0.05 19.70 -30.68
C GLN A 136 1.13 20.68 -31.17
N GLU A 137 2.06 21.06 -30.30
CA GLU A 137 3.23 21.83 -30.70
C GLU A 137 4.28 20.89 -31.34
N ASP A 138 5.12 21.42 -32.25
CA ASP A 138 6.20 20.65 -32.89
C ASP A 138 6.95 19.79 -31.85
N ILE A 139 6.90 18.47 -32.04
CA ILE A 139 7.25 17.46 -31.03
C ILE A 139 8.61 17.75 -30.40
N GLU A 140 8.64 18.25 -29.17
CA GLU A 140 9.85 18.24 -28.34
C GLU A 140 9.95 16.87 -27.64
N PRO A 141 10.77 15.92 -28.14
CA PRO A 141 10.75 14.54 -27.66
C PRO A 141 11.16 14.42 -26.19
N VAL A 142 11.96 15.36 -25.68
CA VAL A 142 12.45 15.39 -24.30
C VAL A 142 11.32 15.78 -23.33
N GLY A 143 10.52 16.79 -23.66
CA GLY A 143 9.38 17.23 -22.84
C GLY A 143 8.32 16.14 -22.74
N MET A 144 7.94 15.56 -23.87
CA MET A 144 6.95 14.47 -23.92
C MET A 144 7.39 13.25 -23.11
N THR A 145 8.65 12.82 -23.27
CA THR A 145 9.19 11.67 -22.52
C THR A 145 9.14 11.92 -21.01
N LYS A 146 9.47 13.13 -20.55
CA LYS A 146 9.38 13.49 -19.12
C LYS A 146 7.95 13.42 -18.59
N MET A 147 6.97 13.92 -19.34
CA MET A 147 5.57 13.92 -18.90
C MET A 147 5.00 12.51 -18.82
N VAL A 148 5.25 11.67 -19.84
CA VAL A 148 4.81 10.27 -19.88
C VAL A 148 5.48 9.44 -18.78
N LEU A 149 6.79 9.63 -18.56
CA LEU A 149 7.50 8.92 -17.50
C LEU A 149 6.97 9.33 -16.11
N GLY A 150 6.73 10.63 -15.89
CA GLY A 150 6.19 11.13 -14.62
C GLY A 150 4.80 10.57 -14.30
N SER A 151 3.87 10.57 -15.24
CA SER A 151 2.53 9.99 -15.02
C SER A 151 2.61 8.48 -14.74
N THR A 152 3.51 7.77 -15.42
CA THR A 152 3.77 6.34 -15.17
C THR A 152 4.29 6.09 -13.76
N LEU A 153 5.19 6.95 -13.25
CA LEU A 153 5.72 6.84 -11.89
C LEU A 153 4.64 7.03 -10.82
N TYR A 154 3.80 8.06 -10.94
CA TYR A 154 2.68 8.28 -10.01
C TYR A 154 1.64 7.15 -10.05
N ALA A 155 1.36 6.63 -11.25
CA ALA A 155 0.49 5.46 -11.41
C ALA A 155 1.09 4.21 -10.75
N TYR A 156 2.39 3.98 -10.92
CA TYR A 156 3.10 2.86 -10.30
C TYR A 156 3.10 2.95 -8.77
N GLN A 157 3.34 4.14 -8.21
CA GLN A 157 3.29 4.36 -6.77
C GLN A 157 1.89 4.06 -6.19
N THR A 158 0.85 4.49 -6.89
CA THR A 158 -0.54 4.17 -6.51
C THR A 158 -0.82 2.66 -6.61
N ALA A 159 -0.31 2.02 -7.67
CA ALA A 159 -0.48 0.59 -7.89
C ALA A 159 0.16 -0.27 -6.80
N ILE A 160 1.41 0.01 -6.42
CA ILE A 160 2.10 -0.77 -5.38
C ILE A 160 1.38 -0.67 -4.02
N LEU A 161 0.85 0.52 -3.70
CA LEU A 161 0.08 0.75 -2.48
C LEU A 161 -1.20 -0.09 -2.45
N CYS A 162 -2.00 -0.03 -3.51
CA CYS A 162 -3.22 -0.83 -3.66
C CYS A 162 -2.95 -2.34 -3.67
N LEU A 163 -1.84 -2.77 -4.29
CA LEU A 163 -1.44 -4.18 -4.32
C LEU A 163 -1.04 -4.70 -2.93
N LEU A 164 -0.36 -3.89 -2.11
CA LEU A 164 -0.04 -4.26 -0.73
C LEU A 164 -1.31 -4.35 0.12
N GLY A 165 -2.23 -3.38 0.02
CA GLY A 165 -3.53 -3.45 0.69
C GLY A 165 -4.33 -4.70 0.30
N GLN A 166 -4.33 -5.06 -0.99
CA GLN A 166 -4.92 -6.31 -1.46
C GLN A 166 -4.22 -7.54 -0.87
N ARG A 167 -2.88 -7.56 -0.83
CA ARG A 167 -2.12 -8.70 -0.27
C ARG A 167 -2.47 -8.92 1.19
N ILE A 168 -2.58 -7.87 2.00
CA ILE A 168 -3.00 -7.95 3.40
C ILE A 168 -4.39 -8.57 3.49
N THR A 169 -5.34 -8.07 2.70
CA THR A 169 -6.72 -8.58 2.68
C THR A 169 -6.75 -10.07 2.33
N THR A 170 -6.09 -10.47 1.25
CA THR A 170 -6.04 -11.86 0.79
C THR A 170 -5.34 -12.78 1.79
N GLN A 171 -4.26 -12.35 2.44
CA GLN A 171 -3.61 -13.16 3.48
C GLN A 171 -4.49 -13.31 4.72
N SER A 172 -5.25 -12.26 5.09
CA SER A 172 -6.22 -12.34 6.17
C SER A 172 -7.36 -13.31 5.87
N GLU A 173 -7.90 -13.30 4.66
CA GLU A 173 -8.97 -14.23 4.22
C GLU A 173 -8.51 -15.69 4.20
N ARG A 174 -7.21 -15.92 4.01
CA ARG A 174 -6.62 -17.26 3.98
C ARG A 174 -6.42 -17.88 5.37
N LEU A 175 -6.36 -17.07 6.44
CA LEU A 175 -6.15 -17.53 7.82
C LEU A 175 -7.03 -18.72 8.25
N PRO A 176 -8.37 -18.69 8.08
CA PRO A 176 -9.20 -19.82 8.47
C PRO A 176 -8.87 -21.10 7.69
N VAL A 177 -8.57 -20.99 6.39
CA VAL A 177 -8.21 -22.15 5.55
C VAL A 177 -6.88 -22.75 6.00
N SER A 178 -5.88 -21.91 6.28
CA SER A 178 -4.58 -22.36 6.80
C SER A 178 -4.71 -23.01 8.18
N ALA A 179 -5.58 -22.47 9.04
CA ALA A 179 -5.90 -23.06 10.34
C ALA A 179 -6.58 -24.43 10.22
N PHE A 180 -7.47 -24.64 9.24
CA PHE A 180 -8.06 -25.95 8.98
C PHE A 180 -7.09 -26.96 8.34
N SER A 181 -5.97 -26.50 7.81
CA SER A 181 -4.96 -27.36 7.17
C SER A 181 -4.04 -28.07 8.17
N CYS A 182 -4.12 -27.74 9.47
CA CYS A 182 -3.36 -28.39 10.53
C CYS A 182 -3.90 -29.81 10.86
N ASP A 183 -3.14 -30.64 11.59
CA ASP A 183 -3.58 -32.00 12.00
C ASP A 183 -4.62 -31.97 13.17
N TRP A 184 -5.63 -31.10 13.05
CA TRP A 184 -6.72 -30.94 14.01
C TRP A 184 -7.59 -32.19 14.22
N PRO A 185 -7.79 -33.12 13.25
CA PRO A 185 -8.61 -34.31 13.47
C PRO A 185 -7.98 -35.26 14.50
N SER A 186 -6.65 -35.22 14.63
CA SER A 186 -5.89 -36.00 15.62
C SER A 186 -5.79 -35.33 16.99
N ALA A 187 -6.10 -34.03 17.09
CA ALA A 187 -5.88 -33.21 18.28
C ALA A 187 -7.00 -33.38 19.34
N ASP A 188 -6.72 -32.93 20.57
CA ASP A 188 -7.66 -32.99 21.70
C ASP A 188 -8.91 -32.10 21.51
N GLY A 189 -9.93 -32.32 22.35
CA GLY A 189 -11.18 -31.54 22.27
C GLY A 189 -11.03 -30.05 22.64
N ARG A 190 -10.00 -29.68 23.41
CA ARG A 190 -9.73 -28.28 23.79
C ARG A 190 -9.17 -27.50 22.61
N PHE A 191 -8.21 -28.09 21.90
CA PHE A 191 -7.62 -27.59 20.66
C PHE A 191 -8.70 -27.37 19.60
N ARG A 192 -9.56 -28.36 19.35
CA ARG A 192 -10.63 -28.24 18.34
C ARG A 192 -11.59 -27.09 18.64
N LYS A 193 -12.00 -26.93 19.90
CA LYS A 193 -12.86 -25.81 20.32
C LYS A 193 -12.17 -24.48 20.10
N LEU A 194 -10.91 -24.36 20.50
CA LEU A 194 -10.13 -23.12 20.35
C LEU A 194 -9.90 -22.78 18.87
N LEU A 195 -9.62 -23.79 18.04
CA LEU A 195 -9.48 -23.65 16.59
C LEU A 195 -10.78 -23.15 15.94
N MET A 196 -11.94 -23.70 16.32
CA MET A 196 -13.23 -23.23 15.81
C MET A 196 -13.48 -21.76 16.15
N VAL A 197 -13.19 -21.36 17.40
CA VAL A 197 -13.30 -19.96 17.82
C VAL A 197 -12.35 -19.08 17.02
N PHE A 198 -11.10 -19.50 16.82
CA PHE A 198 -10.14 -18.79 15.99
C PHE A 198 -10.67 -18.62 14.56
N CYS A 199 -11.11 -19.70 13.90
CA CYS A 199 -11.62 -19.65 12.53
C CYS A 199 -12.82 -18.71 12.38
N LEU A 200 -13.75 -18.73 13.34
CA LEU A 200 -14.91 -17.83 13.37
C LEU A 200 -14.46 -16.37 13.47
N ARG A 201 -13.45 -16.07 14.29
CA ARG A 201 -12.91 -14.71 14.47
C ARG A 201 -12.08 -14.27 13.25
N SER A 202 -11.28 -15.15 12.67
CA SER A 202 -10.45 -14.87 11.49
C SER A 202 -11.22 -14.82 10.17
N SER A 203 -12.50 -15.23 10.17
CA SER A 203 -13.36 -15.11 8.99
C SER A 203 -13.67 -13.66 8.63
N GLN A 204 -13.50 -12.73 9.57
CA GLN A 204 -13.56 -11.31 9.28
C GLN A 204 -12.21 -10.85 8.70
N ALA A 205 -12.19 -10.55 7.41
CA ALA A 205 -10.99 -10.08 6.72
C ALA A 205 -10.51 -8.72 7.29
N LEU A 206 -9.20 -8.60 7.47
CA LEU A 206 -8.52 -7.37 7.83
C LEU A 206 -8.33 -6.53 6.56
N ILE A 207 -9.05 -5.42 6.46
CA ILE A 207 -9.08 -4.53 5.30
C ILE A 207 -8.60 -3.15 5.72
N ILE A 208 -7.60 -2.60 5.01
CA ILE A 208 -7.20 -1.21 5.21
C ILE A 208 -8.17 -0.30 4.47
N ARG A 209 -8.87 0.56 5.22
CA ARG A 209 -9.74 1.60 4.66
C ARG A 209 -9.06 2.96 4.74
N VAL A 210 -9.19 3.71 3.64
CA VAL A 210 -8.67 5.06 3.47
C VAL A 210 -9.84 6.03 3.58
N CYS A 211 -9.71 7.03 4.46
CA CYS A 211 -10.77 8.01 4.77
C CYS A 211 -12.12 7.38 5.20
N GLY A 212 -12.13 6.10 5.59
CA GLY A 212 -13.36 5.35 5.90
C GLY A 212 -14.25 5.04 4.69
N LEU A 213 -13.85 5.44 3.47
CA LEU A 213 -14.68 5.33 2.26
C LEU A 213 -14.17 4.29 1.27
N TYR A 214 -12.85 4.19 1.07
CA TYR A 214 -12.25 3.34 0.04
C TYR A 214 -11.35 2.27 0.65
N SER A 215 -11.51 1.01 0.25
CA SER A 215 -10.61 -0.08 0.62
C SER A 215 -9.43 -0.15 -0.36
N LEU A 216 -8.20 -0.21 0.16
CA LEU A 216 -7.02 -0.40 -0.69
C LEU A 216 -7.06 -1.77 -1.34
N SER A 217 -7.45 -1.79 -2.61
CA SER A 217 -7.73 -3.02 -3.34
C SER A 217 -7.34 -2.88 -4.81
N ARG A 218 -7.25 -4.02 -5.50
CA ARG A 218 -7.07 -4.03 -6.96
C ARG A 218 -8.22 -3.33 -7.68
N GLU A 219 -9.43 -3.39 -7.12
CA GLU A 219 -10.59 -2.72 -7.68
C GLU A 219 -10.42 -1.19 -7.65
N THR A 220 -9.98 -0.62 -6.51
CA THR A 220 -9.69 0.82 -6.44
C THR A 220 -8.61 1.25 -7.44
N LEU A 221 -7.58 0.43 -7.66
CA LEU A 221 -6.56 0.69 -8.67
C LEU A 221 -7.15 0.73 -10.08
N LEU A 222 -8.01 -0.24 -10.42
CA LEU A 222 -8.68 -0.27 -11.73
C LEU A 222 -9.59 0.94 -11.92
N GLN A 223 -10.29 1.39 -10.88
CA GLN A 223 -11.13 2.58 -10.92
C GLN A 223 -10.30 3.84 -11.21
N VAL A 224 -9.17 4.02 -10.52
CA VAL A 224 -8.24 5.14 -10.75
C VAL A 224 -7.67 5.12 -12.17
N LEU A 225 -7.21 3.95 -12.65
CA LEU A 225 -6.66 3.80 -14.00
C LEU A 225 -7.71 4.07 -15.10
N LYS A 226 -8.94 3.56 -14.91
CA LYS A 226 -10.05 3.84 -15.83
C LYS A 226 -10.39 5.33 -15.89
N ALA A 227 -10.47 5.99 -14.73
CA ALA A 227 -10.74 7.43 -14.66
C ALA A 227 -9.64 8.24 -15.37
N ALA A 228 -8.37 7.90 -15.17
CA ALA A 228 -7.25 8.54 -15.86
C ALA A 228 -7.31 8.33 -17.38
N TYR A 229 -7.61 7.12 -17.84
CA TYR A 229 -7.76 6.81 -19.27
C TYR A 229 -8.96 7.54 -19.91
N THR A 230 -10.10 7.60 -19.23
CA THR A 230 -11.26 8.35 -19.69
C THR A 230 -10.94 9.84 -19.79
N LEU A 231 -10.25 10.41 -18.79
CA LEU A 231 -9.81 11.80 -18.82
C LEU A 231 -8.85 12.07 -19.99
N PHE A 232 -7.87 11.19 -20.21
CA PHE A 232 -6.95 11.30 -21.34
C PHE A 232 -7.70 11.36 -22.67
N ASN A 233 -8.62 10.43 -22.91
CA ASN A 233 -9.40 10.42 -24.15
C ASN A 233 -10.30 11.65 -24.29
N PHE A 234 -10.94 12.08 -23.20
CA PHE A 234 -11.77 13.28 -23.20
C PHE A 234 -10.96 14.52 -23.59
N VAL A 235 -9.83 14.76 -22.93
CA VAL A 235 -8.94 15.90 -23.22
C VAL A 235 -8.42 15.82 -24.65
N TYR A 236 -7.99 14.63 -25.10
CA TYR A 236 -7.52 14.42 -26.46
C TYR A 236 -8.61 14.73 -27.51
N GLN A 237 -9.86 14.32 -27.28
CA GLN A 237 -10.98 14.59 -28.18
C GLN A 237 -11.34 16.08 -28.21
N THR A 238 -11.47 16.74 -27.06
CA THR A 238 -11.81 18.17 -27.01
C THR A 238 -10.74 19.04 -27.67
N VAL A 239 -9.49 18.63 -27.53
CA VAL A 239 -8.34 19.32 -28.10
C VAL A 239 -8.25 19.08 -29.61
N GLY A 240 -8.64 17.88 -30.09
CA GLY A 240 -8.73 17.57 -31.52
C GLY A 240 -9.92 18.22 -32.24
N GLU A 241 -10.99 18.58 -31.52
CA GLU A 241 -12.16 19.29 -32.09
C GLU A 241 -11.92 20.80 -32.30
N GLU A 242 -10.89 21.40 -31.71
CA GLU A 242 -10.52 22.80 -31.95
C GLU A 242 -9.68 23.02 -33.24
N GLU A 243 -9.31 21.95 -33.96
CA GLU A 243 -8.69 21.99 -35.31
C GLU A 243 -9.67 21.60 -36.43
N PRO A 244 -10.75 22.38 -36.65
CA PRO A 244 -11.06 22.72 -38.03
C PRO A 244 -11.58 24.16 -38.14
N LEU A 245 -10.75 25.07 -38.66
CA LEU A 245 -11.10 26.23 -39.50
C LEU A 245 -9.87 27.15 -39.62
N ASN A 246 -8.95 26.80 -40.51
CA ASN A 246 -8.14 27.75 -41.29
C ASN A 246 -7.73 27.09 -42.61
#